data_AF-A0A1V3KL76-F1
#
_entry.id   AF-A0A1V3KL76-F1
#
_cell.length_a   1.000
_cell.length_b   1.000
_cell.length_c   1.000
_cell.angle_alpha   90.00
_cell.angle_beta   90.00
_cell.angle_gamma   90.00
#
_symmetry.space_group_name_H-M   'P 1'
#
loop_
_entity.id
_entity.type
_entity.pdbx_description
1 polymer ?
#
loop_
_entity_poly.entity_id
_entity_poly.type
_entity_poly.pdbx_seq_one_letter_code
_entity_poly.pdbx_strand_id
1 'polypeptide(L)'
;MKVKYQTLILIVSGLLRILGNTIKILSYPFHFLFPKKRFTIPEIGLAKRFSKKQLKINRTIWQTNYSNKVTLPIYCNYLLNRLLSLSFNYRYVSTEAREKYIKEYADERTYQAYIQLNDGAAQADFWRLFILYNEGGVYMDIDGLLVWCLDSILEEQNSEVLIKRRGKYTNFFMASEKGNPFLKETLEIIIDNIEQRRTEHGVFNLTGPHTLNLALEGKKVTHRRDKFTCAQGIFANEYFQYMDKKKGKWIHAKSEDLLK
;
A
#
# COMPACT_ATOMS: atom_id res chain seq x y z
N MET A 1 19.26 -2.08 -11.68
CA MET A 1 19.10 -3.46 -11.18
C MET A 1 18.44 -4.32 -12.25
N LYS A 2 19.11 -5.38 -12.73
CA LYS A 2 18.57 -6.28 -13.75
C LYS A 2 17.63 -7.26 -13.06
N VAL A 3 16.33 -7.15 -13.30
CA VAL A 3 15.35 -8.10 -12.77
C VAL A 3 15.67 -9.50 -13.32
N LYS A 4 15.89 -10.48 -12.43
CA LYS A 4 16.10 -11.88 -12.83
C LYS A 4 14.78 -12.46 -13.36
N TYR A 5 14.83 -13.34 -14.36
CA TYR A 5 13.65 -14.02 -14.93
C TYR A 5 12.57 -13.10 -15.53
N GLN A 6 12.94 -11.96 -16.13
CA GLN A 6 11.99 -10.98 -16.69
C GLN A 6 10.89 -11.61 -17.56
N THR A 7 11.25 -12.46 -18.53
CA THR A 7 10.28 -13.10 -19.44
C THR A 7 9.27 -13.96 -18.67
N LEU A 8 9.75 -14.78 -17.73
CA LEU A 8 8.89 -15.63 -16.91
C LEU A 8 7.97 -14.80 -16.01
N ILE A 9 8.50 -13.74 -15.39
CA ILE A 9 7.70 -12.83 -14.56
C ILE A 9 6.60 -12.16 -15.39
N LEU A 10 6.87 -11.78 -16.65
CA LEU A 10 5.86 -11.20 -17.53
C LEU A 10 4.77 -12.21 -17.90
N ILE A 11 5.15 -13.46 -18.19
CA ILE A 11 4.18 -14.53 -18.47
C ILE A 11 3.29 -14.75 -17.24
N VAL A 12 3.89 -14.93 -16.06
CA VAL A 12 3.13 -15.11 -14.80
C VAL A 12 2.26 -13.89 -14.50
N SER A 13 2.78 -12.67 -14.65
CA SER A 13 1.99 -11.45 -14.49
C SER A 13 0.79 -11.40 -15.44
N GLY A 14 0.94 -11.92 -16.67
CA GLY A 14 -0.15 -12.06 -17.64
C GLY A 14 -1.21 -13.05 -17.18
N LEU A 15 -0.79 -14.24 -16.75
CA LEU A 15 -1.69 -15.28 -16.22
C LEU A 15 -2.46 -14.80 -14.97
N LEU A 16 -1.77 -14.13 -14.04
CA LEU A 16 -2.39 -13.54 -12.85
C LEU A 16 -3.42 -12.47 -13.21
N ARG A 17 -3.20 -11.71 -14.29
CA ARG A 17 -4.16 -10.72 -14.80
C ARG A 17 -5.41 -11.38 -15.36
N ILE A 18 -5.25 -12.48 -16.12
CA ILE A 18 -6.38 -13.27 -16.62
C ILE A 18 -7.19 -13.80 -15.43
N LEU A 19 -6.53 -14.48 -14.48
CA LEU A 19 -7.16 -15.03 -13.29
C LEU A 19 -7.92 -13.96 -12.49
N GLY A 20 -7.28 -12.84 -12.18
CA GLY A 20 -7.90 -11.77 -11.40
C GLY A 20 -9.08 -11.11 -12.12
N ASN A 21 -9.01 -10.93 -13.45
CA ASN A 21 -10.13 -10.44 -14.23
C ASN A 21 -11.29 -11.45 -14.26
N THR A 22 -11.02 -12.74 -14.38
CA THR A 22 -12.05 -13.79 -14.31
C THR A 22 -12.74 -13.77 -12.94
N ILE A 23 -11.98 -13.73 -11.84
CA ILE A 23 -12.54 -13.64 -10.48
C ILE A 23 -13.37 -12.36 -10.32
N LYS A 24 -12.89 -11.23 -10.82
CA LYS A 24 -13.62 -9.95 -10.80
C LYS A 24 -14.97 -10.05 -11.50
N ILE A 25 -15.01 -10.64 -12.69
CA ILE A 25 -16.25 -10.82 -13.47
C ILE A 25 -17.22 -11.76 -12.74
N LEU A 26 -16.73 -12.90 -12.26
CA LEU A 26 -17.54 -13.87 -11.51
C LEU A 26 -18.02 -13.34 -10.15
N SER A 27 -17.37 -12.31 -9.62
CA SER A 27 -17.77 -11.67 -8.37
C SER A 27 -19.07 -10.85 -8.51
N TYR A 28 -19.44 -10.42 -9.72
CA TYR A 28 -20.71 -9.72 -9.95
C TYR A 28 -21.93 -10.62 -9.65
N PRO A 29 -22.12 -11.77 -10.32
CA PRO A 29 -23.23 -12.66 -10.00
C PRO A 29 -23.14 -13.21 -8.57
N PHE A 30 -21.93 -13.44 -8.04
CA PHE A 30 -21.76 -13.85 -6.64
C PHE A 30 -22.35 -12.83 -5.65
N HIS A 31 -22.00 -11.55 -5.76
CA HIS A 31 -22.52 -10.50 -4.86
C HIS A 31 -23.94 -10.08 -5.22
N PHE A 32 -24.43 -10.40 -6.42
CA PHE A 32 -25.85 -10.30 -6.72
C PHE A 32 -26.66 -11.32 -5.91
N LEU A 33 -26.22 -12.59 -5.86
CA LEU A 33 -26.88 -13.65 -5.09
C LEU A 33 -26.65 -13.52 -3.58
N PHE A 34 -25.47 -13.02 -3.17
CA PHE A 34 -25.06 -12.90 -1.77
C PHE A 34 -24.61 -11.48 -1.41
N PRO A 35 -25.50 -10.47 -1.46
CA PRO A 35 -25.14 -9.05 -1.37
C PRO A 35 -24.43 -8.64 -0.08
N LYS A 36 -24.72 -9.33 1.02
CA LYS A 36 -24.14 -9.07 2.35
C LYS A 36 -22.93 -9.95 2.66
N LYS A 37 -22.54 -10.88 1.77
CA LYS A 37 -21.42 -11.79 2.05
C LYS A 37 -20.10 -11.05 1.98
N ARG A 38 -19.37 -11.06 3.09
CA ARG A 38 -18.01 -10.53 3.20
C ARG A 38 -17.07 -11.59 3.74
N PHE A 39 -15.80 -11.44 3.43
CA PHE A 39 -14.70 -12.26 3.90
C PHE A 39 -13.83 -11.45 4.84
N THR A 40 -13.18 -12.11 5.80
CA THR A 40 -12.38 -11.40 6.80
C THR A 40 -10.90 -11.59 6.51
N ILE A 41 -10.20 -10.50 6.26
CA ILE A 41 -8.74 -10.49 6.27
C ILE A 41 -8.27 -10.51 7.73
N PRO A 42 -7.42 -11.46 8.14
CA PRO A 42 -6.94 -11.52 9.51
C PRO A 42 -6.00 -10.35 9.81
N GLU A 43 -6.06 -9.81 11.02
CA GLU A 43 -5.16 -8.74 11.47
C GLU A 43 -3.69 -9.19 11.46
N ILE A 44 -3.45 -10.45 11.82
CA ILE A 44 -2.12 -11.05 11.90
C ILE A 44 -2.08 -12.31 11.04
N GLY A 45 -1.06 -12.43 10.20
CA GLY A 45 -0.72 -13.69 9.53
C GLY A 45 0.78 -13.93 9.60
N LEU A 46 1.21 -14.99 10.29
CA LEU A 46 2.64 -15.29 10.42
C LEU A 46 3.24 -15.80 9.10
N ALA A 47 4.55 -15.67 8.98
CA ALA A 47 5.31 -16.32 7.92
C ALA A 47 5.13 -17.84 7.99
N LYS A 48 4.90 -18.46 6.83
CA LYS A 48 4.73 -19.92 6.68
C LYS A 48 6.01 -20.61 6.20
N ARG A 49 7.02 -19.84 5.78
CA ARG A 49 8.29 -20.35 5.25
C ARG A 49 9.45 -19.54 5.80
N PHE A 50 10.49 -20.20 6.26
CA PHE A 50 11.75 -19.55 6.58
C PHE A 50 12.52 -19.18 5.29
N SER A 51 13.18 -18.03 5.26
CA SER A 51 14.13 -17.67 4.20
C SER A 51 15.49 -17.40 4.81
N LYS A 52 16.53 -18.00 4.22
CA LYS A 52 17.93 -17.81 4.63
C LYS A 52 18.48 -16.41 4.28
N LYS A 53 17.76 -15.67 3.44
CA LYS A 53 18.18 -14.37 2.92
C LYS A 53 18.09 -13.28 3.99
N GLN A 54 19.21 -12.62 4.25
CA GLN A 54 19.36 -11.56 5.24
C GLN A 54 19.02 -10.21 4.59
N LEU A 55 17.80 -9.72 4.81
CA LEU A 55 17.33 -8.46 4.23
C LEU A 55 17.50 -7.33 5.24
N LYS A 56 17.91 -6.13 4.77
CA LYS A 56 17.77 -4.89 5.54
C LYS A 56 16.31 -4.51 5.78
N ILE A 57 15.47 -4.75 4.77
CA ILE A 57 14.01 -4.62 4.86
C ILE A 57 13.46 -5.78 5.67
N ASN A 58 12.90 -5.51 6.85
CA ASN A 58 12.30 -6.53 7.70
C ASN A 58 11.10 -7.22 7.02
N ARG A 59 10.84 -8.45 7.44
CA ARG A 59 9.90 -9.37 6.78
C ARG A 59 8.46 -9.20 7.25
N THR A 60 7.94 -7.98 7.17
CA THR A 60 6.57 -7.65 7.54
C THR A 60 5.87 -6.92 6.39
N ILE A 61 4.70 -7.40 6.01
CA ILE A 61 3.79 -6.72 5.09
C ILE A 61 2.76 -5.96 5.92
N TRP A 62 2.65 -4.66 5.64
CA TRP A 62 1.67 -3.75 6.21
C TRP A 62 0.61 -3.43 5.16
N GLN A 63 -0.66 -3.60 5.53
CA GLN A 63 -1.79 -3.14 4.73
C GLN A 63 -2.81 -2.43 5.62
N THR A 64 -3.51 -1.46 5.05
CA THR A 64 -4.66 -0.82 5.69
C THR A 64 -5.80 -0.70 4.68
N ASN A 65 -7.02 -0.63 5.21
CA ASN A 65 -8.24 -0.35 4.45
C ASN A 65 -9.29 0.16 5.43
N TYR A 66 -10.39 0.75 4.94
CA TYR A 66 -11.50 1.19 5.80
C TYR A 66 -12.15 0.02 6.58
N SER A 67 -12.01 -1.22 6.13
CA SER A 67 -12.48 -2.42 6.81
C SER A 67 -11.68 -3.67 6.40
N ASN A 68 -11.56 -4.64 7.31
CA ASN A 68 -11.05 -5.99 7.04
C ASN A 68 -12.14 -6.95 6.53
N LYS A 69 -13.41 -6.53 6.55
CA LYS A 69 -14.53 -7.22 5.90
C LYS A 69 -14.55 -6.78 4.45
N VAL A 70 -14.14 -7.68 3.56
CA VAL A 70 -13.91 -7.37 2.15
C VAL A 70 -14.76 -8.23 1.23
N THR A 71 -14.92 -7.77 -0.01
CA THR A 71 -15.60 -8.52 -1.05
C THR A 71 -14.74 -9.71 -1.52
N LEU A 72 -15.38 -10.72 -2.10
CA LEU A 72 -14.72 -11.91 -2.69
C LEU A 72 -13.44 -11.59 -3.51
N PRO A 73 -13.44 -10.65 -4.48
CA PRO A 73 -12.25 -10.42 -5.29
C PRO A 73 -11.07 -9.85 -4.50
N ILE A 74 -11.33 -8.96 -3.53
CA ILE A 74 -10.29 -8.44 -2.62
C ILE A 74 -9.74 -9.55 -1.73
N TYR A 75 -10.60 -10.46 -1.25
CA TYR A 75 -10.16 -11.60 -0.46
C TYR A 75 -9.30 -12.57 -1.27
N CYS A 76 -9.69 -12.88 -2.51
CA CYS A 76 -8.85 -13.69 -3.42
C CYS A 76 -7.50 -13.02 -3.70
N ASN A 77 -7.47 -11.70 -3.88
CA ASN A 77 -6.23 -10.94 -4.03
C ASN A 77 -5.32 -11.10 -2.80
N TYR A 78 -5.87 -10.96 -1.60
CA TYR A 78 -5.17 -11.21 -0.34
C TYR A 78 -4.58 -12.63 -0.27
N LEU A 79 -5.36 -13.66 -0.58
CA LEU A 79 -4.90 -15.06 -0.54
C LEU A 79 -3.73 -15.29 -1.49
N LEU A 80 -3.81 -14.76 -2.72
CA LEU A 80 -2.74 -14.87 -3.70
C LEU A 80 -1.48 -14.12 -3.26
N ASN A 81 -1.63 -12.91 -2.70
CA ASN A 81 -0.50 -12.18 -2.12
C ASN A 81 0.17 -12.97 -1.00
N ARG A 82 -0.60 -13.63 -0.11
CA ARG A 82 -0.04 -14.49 0.95
C ARG A 82 0.71 -15.71 0.40
N LEU A 83 0.22 -16.30 -0.70
CA LEU A 83 0.96 -17.36 -1.40
C LEU A 83 2.30 -16.86 -1.97
N LEU A 84 2.36 -15.63 -2.47
CA LEU A 84 3.58 -15.02 -3.01
C LEU A 84 4.51 -14.44 -1.95
N SER A 85 4.12 -14.47 -0.68
CA SER A 85 4.85 -13.85 0.44
C SER A 85 4.95 -14.77 1.67
N LEU A 86 5.10 -16.08 1.44
CA LEU A 86 5.17 -17.09 2.50
C LEU A 86 6.27 -16.84 3.54
N SER A 87 7.34 -16.15 3.19
CA SER A 87 8.43 -15.79 4.12
C SER A 87 8.28 -14.43 4.79
N PHE A 88 7.08 -13.84 4.75
CA PHE A 88 6.77 -12.56 5.38
C PHE A 88 5.61 -12.72 6.34
N ASN A 89 5.73 -12.06 7.48
CA ASN A 89 4.61 -11.76 8.35
C ASN A 89 3.66 -10.78 7.65
N TYR A 90 2.41 -10.81 8.05
CA TYR A 90 1.35 -9.96 7.57
C TYR A 90 0.70 -9.24 8.74
N ARG A 91 0.41 -7.96 8.52
CA ARG A 91 -0.27 -7.07 9.44
C ARG A 91 -1.30 -6.25 8.66
N TYR A 92 -2.57 -6.49 8.96
CA TYR A 92 -3.65 -5.59 8.58
C TYR A 92 -3.88 -4.61 9.73
N VAL A 93 -4.02 -3.32 9.40
CA VAL A 93 -4.22 -2.24 10.39
C VAL A 93 -5.48 -1.47 10.01
N SER A 94 -6.46 -1.42 10.92
CA SER A 94 -7.72 -0.69 10.73
C SER A 94 -7.52 0.83 10.83
N THR A 95 -8.56 1.61 10.53
CA THR A 95 -8.53 3.07 10.69
C THR A 95 -8.20 3.49 12.12
N GLU A 96 -8.83 2.86 13.09
CA GLU A 96 -8.68 3.16 14.51
C GLU A 96 -7.29 2.74 15.01
N ALA A 97 -6.77 1.61 14.49
CA ALA A 97 -5.44 1.14 14.84
C ALA A 97 -4.32 2.02 14.29
N ARG A 98 -4.53 2.68 13.13
CA ARG A 98 -3.56 3.65 12.58
C ARG A 98 -3.37 4.84 13.52
N GLU A 99 -4.47 5.44 13.98
CA GLU A 99 -4.43 6.59 14.89
C GLU A 99 -3.78 6.23 16.22
N LYS A 100 -4.16 5.10 16.81
CA LYS A 100 -3.55 4.60 18.06
C LYS A 100 -2.04 4.44 17.91
N TYR A 101 -1.59 3.85 16.82
CA TYR A 101 -0.17 3.66 16.55
C TYR A 101 0.58 4.99 16.43
N ILE A 102 0.04 5.95 15.68
CA ILE A 102 0.69 7.25 15.51
C ILE A 102 0.73 7.99 16.85
N LYS A 103 -0.36 7.97 17.63
CA LYS A 103 -0.39 8.59 18.97
C LYS A 103 0.65 8.02 19.93
N GLU A 104 0.92 6.72 19.84
CA GLU A 104 1.85 6.03 20.74
C GLU A 104 3.32 6.28 20.39
N TYR A 105 3.64 6.37 19.09
CA TYR A 105 5.03 6.38 18.62
C TYR A 105 5.50 7.69 17.98
N ALA A 106 4.59 8.60 17.62
CA ALA A 106 4.96 9.87 17.02
C ALA A 106 5.26 10.94 18.07
N ASP A 107 6.06 11.94 17.70
CA ASP A 107 6.12 13.18 18.46
C ASP A 107 4.79 13.96 18.36
N GLU A 108 4.61 14.93 19.25
CA GLU A 108 3.38 15.72 19.34
C GLU A 108 3.04 16.42 18.02
N ARG A 109 4.02 17.04 17.33
CA ARG A 109 3.78 17.75 16.07
C ARG A 109 3.27 16.80 14.98
N THR A 110 3.91 15.65 14.84
CA THR A 110 3.53 14.62 13.88
C THR A 110 2.12 14.06 14.15
N TYR A 111 1.78 13.80 15.42
CA TYR A 111 0.43 13.35 15.80
C TYR A 111 -0.62 14.42 15.55
N GLN A 112 -0.36 15.68 15.92
CA GLN A 112 -1.26 16.82 15.70
C GLN A 112 -1.52 17.06 14.20
N ALA A 113 -0.53 16.87 13.34
CA ALA A 113 -0.72 16.92 11.90
C ALA A 113 -1.62 15.77 11.41
N TYR A 114 -1.39 14.54 11.88
CA TYR A 114 -2.19 13.38 11.46
C TYR A 114 -3.68 13.53 11.81
N ILE A 115 -4.02 13.99 13.03
CA ILE A 115 -5.43 14.08 13.46
C ILE A 115 -6.21 15.19 12.76
N GLN A 116 -5.54 16.13 12.08
CA GLN A 116 -6.20 17.13 11.24
C GLN A 116 -6.74 16.52 9.94
N LEU A 117 -6.21 15.38 9.47
CA LEU A 117 -6.69 14.71 8.26
C LEU A 117 -8.10 14.14 8.48
N ASN A 118 -9.01 14.50 7.57
CA ASN A 118 -10.42 14.08 7.62
C ASN A 118 -10.77 13.03 6.55
N ASP A 119 -9.92 12.85 5.53
CA ASP A 119 -10.08 11.82 4.50
C ASP A 119 -9.29 10.54 4.82
N GLY A 120 -9.94 9.39 4.61
CA GLY A 120 -9.36 8.08 4.96
C GLY A 120 -8.18 7.67 4.07
N ALA A 121 -8.13 8.13 2.81
CA ALA A 121 -7.01 7.88 1.92
C ALA A 121 -5.82 8.75 2.30
N ALA A 122 -6.04 10.03 2.63
CA ALA A 122 -4.99 10.91 3.14
C ALA A 122 -4.36 10.38 4.44
N GLN A 123 -5.20 9.89 5.36
CA GLN A 123 -4.74 9.19 6.57
C GLN A 123 -3.92 7.92 6.24
N ALA A 124 -4.27 7.19 5.17
CA ALA A 124 -3.54 5.99 4.77
C ALA A 124 -2.19 6.32 4.11
N ASP A 125 -2.14 7.42 3.36
CA ASP A 125 -0.91 7.97 2.78
C ASP A 125 0.07 8.45 3.86
N PHE A 126 -0.41 9.13 4.91
CA PHE A 126 0.42 9.48 6.07
C PHE A 126 0.90 8.22 6.80
N TRP A 127 -0.05 7.34 7.18
CA TRP A 127 0.27 6.18 8.01
C TRP A 127 1.26 5.22 7.34
N ARG A 128 1.15 4.96 6.04
CA ARG A 128 2.06 4.03 5.34
C ARG A 128 3.51 4.50 5.36
N LEU A 129 3.74 5.82 5.36
CA LEU A 129 5.08 6.39 5.44
C LEU A 129 5.59 6.28 6.88
N PHE A 130 4.74 6.63 7.85
CA PHE A 130 5.08 6.58 9.27
C PHE A 130 5.41 5.16 9.74
N ILE A 131 4.58 4.17 9.40
CA ILE A 131 4.82 2.77 9.80
C ILE A 131 6.11 2.23 9.17
N LEU A 132 6.38 2.53 7.90
CA LEU A 132 7.62 2.11 7.25
C LEU A 132 8.84 2.83 7.84
N TYR A 133 8.70 4.10 8.23
CA TYR A 133 9.81 4.83 8.86
C TYR A 133 10.13 4.23 10.23
N ASN A 134 9.10 3.95 11.04
CA ASN A 134 9.28 3.45 12.40
C ASN A 134 9.64 1.96 12.47
N GLU A 135 9.08 1.12 11.59
CA GLU A 135 9.23 -0.35 11.66
C GLU A 135 10.01 -0.95 10.48
N GLY A 136 10.11 -0.23 9.37
CA GLY A 136 10.47 -0.82 8.08
C GLY A 136 9.37 -1.74 7.53
N GLY A 137 9.67 -2.38 6.41
CA GLY A 137 8.96 -3.53 5.90
C GLY A 137 8.46 -3.28 4.50
N VAL A 138 7.28 -3.83 4.19
CA VAL A 138 6.64 -3.69 2.89
C VAL A 138 5.22 -3.18 3.07
N TYR A 139 4.95 -1.98 2.62
CA TYR A 139 3.58 -1.49 2.45
C TYR A 139 3.06 -1.87 1.07
N MET A 140 1.78 -2.26 0.99
CA MET A 140 1.05 -2.33 -0.27
C MET A 140 -0.44 -2.07 -0.09
N ASP A 141 -1.04 -1.33 -1.03
CA ASP A 141 -2.49 -1.08 -1.05
C ASP A 141 -3.28 -2.40 -1.05
N ILE A 142 -4.51 -2.38 -0.51
CA ILE A 142 -5.35 -3.57 -0.35
C ILE A 142 -5.70 -4.25 -1.70
N ASP A 143 -5.70 -3.48 -2.78
CA ASP A 143 -5.93 -3.91 -4.16
C ASP A 143 -4.63 -4.10 -4.97
N GLY A 144 -3.47 -3.97 -4.31
CA GLY A 144 -2.17 -4.34 -4.84
C GLY A 144 -2.03 -5.86 -4.96
N LEU A 145 -1.42 -6.33 -6.05
CA LEU A 145 -1.16 -7.72 -6.37
C LEU A 145 0.33 -7.90 -6.67
N LEU A 146 1.03 -8.65 -5.82
CA LEU A 146 2.37 -9.15 -6.12
C LEU A 146 2.31 -9.99 -7.40
N VAL A 147 3.23 -9.75 -8.33
CA VAL A 147 3.30 -10.52 -9.59
C VAL A 147 4.40 -11.58 -9.57
N TRP A 148 5.15 -11.64 -8.46
CA TRP A 148 6.22 -12.61 -8.23
C TRP A 148 6.45 -12.82 -6.72
N CYS A 149 7.25 -13.82 -6.35
CA CYS A 149 7.59 -14.08 -4.95
C CYS A 149 8.32 -12.87 -4.33
N LEU A 150 7.78 -12.34 -3.23
CA LEU A 150 8.31 -11.14 -2.57
C LEU A 150 9.76 -11.31 -2.09
N ASP A 151 10.11 -12.51 -1.63
CA ASP A 151 11.49 -12.86 -1.24
C ASP A 151 12.50 -12.77 -2.39
N SER A 152 12.03 -12.98 -3.62
CA SER A 152 12.83 -12.83 -4.84
C SER A 152 12.81 -11.40 -5.39
N ILE A 153 11.80 -10.60 -5.03
CA ILE A 153 11.70 -9.19 -5.44
C ILE A 153 12.71 -8.33 -4.66
N LEU A 154 12.84 -8.56 -3.35
CA LEU A 154 13.74 -7.81 -2.46
C LEU A 154 15.12 -8.47 -2.44
N GLU A 155 16.19 -7.68 -2.58
CA GLU A 155 17.59 -8.10 -2.50
C GLU A 155 18.26 -7.64 -1.20
N GLU A 156 19.31 -8.34 -0.74
CA GLU A 156 19.90 -8.12 0.60
C GLU A 156 20.47 -6.71 0.77
N GLN A 157 21.01 -6.14 -0.31
CA GLN A 157 21.55 -4.80 -0.35
C GLN A 157 20.49 -3.70 -0.48
N ASN A 158 19.20 -4.04 -0.70
CA ASN A 158 18.14 -3.03 -0.84
C ASN A 158 17.83 -2.39 0.51
N SER A 159 18.08 -1.08 0.60
CA SER A 159 17.54 -0.19 1.64
C SER A 159 16.09 0.18 1.39
N GLU A 160 15.68 0.23 0.12
CA GLU A 160 14.30 0.43 -0.30
C GLU A 160 14.02 -0.27 -1.64
N VAL A 161 12.75 -0.48 -1.95
CA VAL A 161 12.29 -0.85 -3.30
C VAL A 161 10.97 -0.13 -3.56
N LEU A 162 11.00 0.81 -4.50
CA LEU A 162 9.84 1.59 -4.92
C LEU A 162 9.33 1.17 -6.30
N ILE A 163 8.09 1.54 -6.62
CA ILE A 163 7.55 1.41 -7.98
C ILE A 163 7.65 2.75 -8.70
N LYS A 164 8.19 2.72 -9.92
CA LYS A 164 8.23 3.88 -10.83
C LYS A 164 7.37 3.61 -12.07
N ARG A 165 6.37 4.47 -12.30
CA ARG A 165 5.49 4.46 -13.48
C ARG A 165 5.64 5.77 -14.24
N ARG A 166 5.90 5.70 -15.55
CA ARG A 166 6.00 6.88 -16.44
C ARG A 166 6.88 8.01 -15.85
N GLY A 167 8.03 7.64 -15.29
CA GLY A 167 8.98 8.60 -14.72
C GLY A 167 8.68 9.08 -13.30
N LYS A 168 7.54 8.73 -12.70
CA LYS A 168 7.16 9.13 -11.34
C LYS A 168 7.09 7.93 -10.39
N TYR A 169 7.48 8.13 -9.15
CA TYR A 169 7.31 7.14 -8.08
C TYR A 169 5.85 7.08 -7.63
N THR A 170 5.40 5.90 -7.23
CA THR A 170 4.05 5.68 -6.71
C THR A 170 4.12 5.18 -5.27
N ASN A 171 3.14 5.52 -4.44
CA ASN A 171 3.09 5.15 -3.03
C ASN A 171 2.19 3.93 -2.71
N PHE A 172 1.62 3.25 -3.71
CA PHE A 172 0.76 2.06 -3.50
C PHE A 172 1.55 0.78 -3.15
N PHE A 173 2.87 0.79 -3.37
CA PHE A 173 3.80 -0.26 -2.95
C PHE A 173 5.13 0.41 -2.59
N MET A 174 5.62 0.16 -1.39
CA MET A 174 6.92 0.63 -0.93
C MET A 174 7.52 -0.43 -0.01
N ALA A 175 8.76 -0.81 -0.25
CA ALA A 175 9.54 -1.59 0.69
C ALA A 175 10.69 -0.72 1.20
N SER A 176 10.96 -0.74 2.50
CA SER A 176 12.01 0.09 3.09
C SER A 176 12.58 -0.52 4.35
N GLU A 177 13.88 -0.32 4.59
CA GLU A 177 14.46 -0.49 5.90
C GLU A 177 13.92 0.56 6.86
N LYS A 178 13.96 0.23 8.16
CA LYS A 178 13.58 1.15 9.24
C LYS A 178 14.48 2.39 9.19
N GLY A 179 13.87 3.57 9.39
CA GLY A 179 14.59 4.83 9.49
C GLY A 179 15.09 5.42 8.17
N ASN A 180 14.66 4.90 7.01
CA ASN A 180 15.15 5.39 5.71
C ASN A 180 14.81 6.89 5.50
N PRO A 181 15.79 7.76 5.19
CA PRO A 181 15.60 9.22 5.15
C PRO A 181 14.46 9.72 4.25
N PHE A 182 14.23 9.10 3.08
CA PHE A 182 13.19 9.58 2.17
C PHE A 182 11.78 9.52 2.80
N LEU A 183 11.54 8.56 3.70
CA LEU A 183 10.27 8.44 4.40
C LEU A 183 10.06 9.61 5.36
N LYS A 184 11.11 9.96 6.13
CA LYS A 184 11.08 11.10 7.04
C LYS A 184 10.87 12.40 6.26
N GLU A 185 11.63 12.61 5.19
CA GLU A 185 11.51 13.81 4.37
C GLU A 185 10.13 13.91 3.69
N THR A 186 9.55 12.79 3.25
CA THR A 186 8.17 12.78 2.73
C THR A 186 7.18 13.16 3.83
N LEU A 187 7.34 12.64 5.05
CA LEU A 187 6.49 13.00 6.20
C LEU A 187 6.60 14.48 6.55
N GLU A 188 7.81 15.06 6.56
CA GLU A 188 7.99 16.50 6.82
C GLU A 188 7.26 17.37 5.78
N ILE A 189 7.32 17.01 4.49
CA ILE A 189 6.57 17.71 3.43
C ILE A 189 5.06 17.61 3.69
N ILE A 190 4.58 16.43 4.09
CA ILE A 190 3.16 16.22 4.40
C ILE A 190 2.73 17.05 5.62
N ILE A 191 3.51 17.04 6.69
CA ILE A 191 3.24 17.81 7.90
C ILE A 191 3.21 19.30 7.58
N ASP A 192 4.20 19.81 6.83
CA ASP A 192 4.23 21.21 6.38
C ASP A 192 3.03 21.55 5.49
N ASN A 193 2.61 20.68 4.57
CA ASN A 193 1.39 20.89 3.79
C ASN A 193 0.14 20.99 4.67
N ILE A 194 0.03 20.18 5.72
CA ILE A 194 -1.10 20.21 6.66
C ILE A 194 -1.08 21.50 7.49
N GLU A 195 0.08 21.84 8.07
CA GLU A 195 0.27 23.05 8.90
C GLU A 195 -0.02 24.33 8.11
N GLN A 196 0.37 24.37 6.84
CA GLN A 196 0.13 25.49 5.92
C GLN A 196 -1.21 25.37 5.16
N ARG A 197 -2.05 24.38 5.50
CA ARG A 197 -3.36 24.10 4.87
C ARG A 197 -3.32 24.04 3.34
N ARG A 198 -2.26 23.50 2.74
CA ARG A 198 -2.09 23.33 1.28
C ARG A 198 -2.91 22.15 0.77
N THR A 199 -4.22 22.32 0.70
CA THR A 199 -5.18 21.31 0.23
C THR A 199 -5.42 21.36 -1.29
N GLU A 200 -4.74 22.28 -1.97
CA GLU A 200 -4.83 22.46 -3.42
C GLU A 200 -4.43 21.18 -4.16
N HIS A 201 -5.19 20.84 -5.20
CA HIS A 201 -5.05 19.57 -5.93
C HIS A 201 -5.29 18.29 -5.10
N GLY A 202 -5.90 18.44 -3.94
CA GLY A 202 -6.49 17.36 -3.16
C GLY A 202 -5.49 16.40 -2.52
N VAL A 203 -5.96 15.18 -2.23
CA VAL A 203 -5.17 14.13 -1.54
C VAL A 203 -3.83 13.86 -2.25
N PHE A 204 -3.81 13.88 -3.58
CA PHE A 204 -2.62 13.58 -4.38
C PHE A 204 -1.42 14.49 -4.04
N ASN A 205 -1.68 15.79 -3.78
CA ASN A 205 -0.67 16.77 -3.42
C ASN A 205 -0.46 16.88 -1.90
N LEU A 206 -1.55 16.80 -1.12
CA LEU A 206 -1.50 16.94 0.32
C LEU A 206 -0.66 15.82 0.98
N THR A 207 -0.97 14.57 0.66
CA THR A 207 -0.37 13.38 1.31
C THR A 207 0.11 12.30 0.33
N GLY A 208 -0.38 12.32 -0.91
CA GLY A 208 -0.21 11.27 -1.89
C GLY A 208 1.14 11.26 -2.62
N PRO A 209 1.21 10.62 -3.80
CA PRO A 209 2.47 10.42 -4.53
C PRO A 209 3.26 11.69 -4.85
N HIS A 210 2.64 12.87 -4.88
CA HIS A 210 3.36 14.11 -5.18
C HIS A 210 4.46 14.39 -4.14
N THR A 211 4.14 14.30 -2.85
CA THR A 211 5.08 14.54 -1.74
C THR A 211 6.26 13.56 -1.79
N LEU A 212 5.98 12.29 -2.10
CA LEU A 212 7.01 11.27 -2.28
C LEU A 212 7.96 11.61 -3.44
N ASN A 213 7.43 12.15 -4.55
CA ASN A 213 8.28 12.53 -5.68
C ASN A 213 9.13 13.78 -5.39
N LEU A 214 8.61 14.74 -4.60
CA LEU A 214 9.39 15.89 -4.12
C LEU A 214 10.55 15.42 -3.22
N ALA A 215 10.27 14.57 -2.23
CA ALA A 215 11.29 14.04 -1.32
C ALA A 215 12.37 13.19 -2.03
N LEU A 216 12.06 12.64 -3.21
CA LEU A 216 12.97 11.80 -4.00
C LEU A 216 13.65 12.55 -5.16
N GLU A 217 13.41 13.85 -5.31
CA GLU A 217 14.03 14.63 -6.37
C GLU A 217 15.56 14.64 -6.23
N GLY A 218 16.26 14.41 -7.35
CA GLY A 218 17.73 14.29 -7.36
C GLY A 218 18.31 13.03 -6.70
N LYS A 219 17.50 12.21 -6.03
CA LYS A 219 17.99 11.03 -5.29
C LYS A 219 18.04 9.76 -6.13
N LYS A 220 19.08 8.96 -5.89
CA LYS A 220 19.19 7.61 -6.44
C LYS A 220 18.57 6.63 -5.46
N VAL A 221 17.39 6.13 -5.79
CA VAL A 221 16.69 5.07 -5.03
C VAL A 221 16.45 3.84 -5.88
N THR A 222 16.44 2.70 -5.22
CA THR A 222 16.13 1.41 -5.85
C THR A 222 14.66 1.37 -6.23
N HIS A 223 14.41 1.18 -7.52
CA HIS A 223 13.05 1.11 -8.05
C HIS A 223 12.89 0.02 -9.09
N ARG A 224 11.65 -0.39 -9.26
CA ARG A 224 11.22 -1.42 -10.22
C ARG A 224 9.98 -0.95 -10.96
N ARG A 225 9.67 -1.61 -12.08
CA ARG A 225 8.35 -1.43 -12.73
C ARG A 225 7.32 -2.33 -12.04
N ASP A 226 6.09 -1.87 -12.05
CA ASP A 226 4.92 -2.57 -11.51
C ASP A 226 4.74 -3.98 -12.09
N LYS A 227 4.88 -4.13 -13.41
CA LYS A 227 4.81 -5.42 -14.13
C LYS A 227 5.84 -6.47 -13.71
N PHE A 228 6.81 -6.10 -12.86
CA PHE A 228 7.82 -7.01 -12.31
C PHE A 228 7.82 -7.07 -10.77
N THR A 229 6.82 -6.44 -10.12
CA THR A 229 6.82 -6.20 -8.68
C THR A 229 5.41 -6.36 -8.10
N CYS A 230 4.58 -5.34 -8.26
CA CYS A 230 3.21 -5.29 -7.76
C CYS A 230 2.35 -4.47 -8.74
N ALA A 231 1.20 -4.99 -9.14
CA ALA A 231 0.21 -4.33 -9.97
C ALA A 231 -1.03 -3.96 -9.15
N GLN A 232 -1.80 -2.95 -9.58
CA GLN A 232 -2.94 -2.45 -8.81
C GLN A 232 -4.25 -2.66 -9.58
N GLY A 233 -5.35 -2.96 -8.89
CA GLY A 233 -6.69 -2.99 -9.47
C GLY A 233 -6.98 -4.17 -10.42
N ILE A 234 -6.19 -5.26 -10.34
CA ILE A 234 -6.41 -6.43 -11.19
C ILE A 234 -7.67 -7.18 -10.77
N PHE A 235 -7.74 -7.55 -9.48
CA PHE A 235 -8.82 -8.37 -8.92
C PHE A 235 -10.10 -7.59 -8.66
N ALA A 236 -9.99 -6.31 -8.30
CA ALA A 236 -11.13 -5.49 -7.94
C ALA A 236 -11.07 -4.13 -8.66
N ASN A 237 -12.25 -3.58 -8.90
CA ASN A 237 -12.42 -2.18 -9.27
C ASN A 237 -12.97 -1.42 -8.06
N GLU A 238 -13.26 -0.13 -8.26
CA GLU A 238 -13.80 0.74 -7.22
C GLU A 238 -15.09 0.20 -6.60
N TYR A 239 -15.97 -0.40 -7.41
CA TYR A 239 -17.22 -1.01 -6.93
C TYR A 239 -16.96 -2.11 -5.89
N PHE A 240 -16.07 -3.06 -6.18
CA PHE A 240 -15.76 -4.14 -5.25
C PHE A 240 -14.90 -3.72 -4.06
N GLN A 241 -14.02 -2.73 -4.24
CA GLN A 241 -13.20 -2.22 -3.14
C GLN A 241 -14.04 -1.44 -2.13
N TYR A 242 -15.00 -0.65 -2.61
CA TYR A 242 -15.78 0.30 -1.80
C TYR A 242 -17.28 -0.05 -1.73
N MET A 243 -17.62 -1.34 -1.88
CA MET A 243 -19.01 -1.81 -1.89
C MET A 243 -19.80 -1.36 -0.65
N ASP A 244 -19.15 -1.29 0.52
CA ASP A 244 -19.75 -0.89 1.80
C ASP A 244 -19.46 0.57 2.19
N LYS A 245 -18.66 1.28 1.40
CA LYS A 245 -18.28 2.69 1.64
C LYS A 245 -18.32 3.46 0.32
N LYS A 246 -19.54 3.73 -0.18
CA LYS A 246 -19.73 4.47 -1.43
C LYS A 246 -18.93 5.78 -1.40
N LYS A 247 -18.29 6.12 -2.52
CA LYS A 247 -17.40 7.29 -2.66
C LYS A 247 -16.17 7.28 -1.74
N GLY A 248 -15.74 6.11 -1.24
CA GLY A 248 -14.56 6.01 -0.37
C GLY A 248 -13.21 6.22 -1.06
N LYS A 249 -13.18 6.48 -2.36
CA LYS A 249 -11.95 6.74 -3.13
C LYS A 249 -11.60 8.23 -3.08
N TRP A 250 -10.31 8.52 -2.94
CA TRP A 250 -9.76 9.88 -2.79
C TRP A 250 -10.21 10.90 -3.85
N ILE A 251 -10.55 10.47 -5.07
CA ILE A 251 -11.02 11.36 -6.14
C ILE A 251 -12.38 12.02 -5.83
N HIS A 252 -13.12 11.49 -4.86
CA HIS A 252 -14.40 12.04 -4.44
C HIS A 252 -14.27 13.01 -3.25
N ALA A 253 -13.08 13.13 -2.67
CA ALA A 253 -12.82 14.06 -1.58
C ALA A 253 -12.66 15.48 -2.13
N LYS A 254 -13.39 16.44 -1.54
CA LYS A 254 -13.24 17.86 -1.88
C LYS A 254 -12.08 18.44 -1.09
N SER A 255 -11.32 19.36 -1.69
CA SER A 255 -10.16 20.00 -1.05
C SER A 255 -10.50 20.68 0.28
N GLU A 256 -11.67 21.31 0.37
CA GLU A 256 -12.18 21.99 1.57
C GLU A 256 -12.45 21.01 2.73
N ASP A 257 -12.74 19.74 2.42
CA ASP A 257 -13.12 18.72 3.42
C ASP A 257 -11.92 17.88 3.89
N LEU A 258 -10.71 18.11 3.36
CA LEU A 258 -9.54 17.27 3.64
C LEU A 258 -8.95 17.46 5.03
N LEU A 259 -9.10 18.66 5.59
CA LEU A 259 -8.61 19.04 6.91
C LEU A 259 -9.79 19.43 7.81
N LYS A 260 -9.67 19.15 9.11
CA LYS A 260 -10.62 19.59 10.14
C LYS A 260 -10.52 21.08 10.45
#